data_AF-A0A814IMF9-F1
#
_entry.id   AF-A0A814IMF9-F1
#
_cell.length_a   1.000
_cell.length_b   1.000
_cell.length_c   1.000
_cell.angle_alpha   90.00
_cell.angle_beta   90.00
_cell.angle_gamma   90.00
#
_symmetry.space_group_name_H-M   'P 1'
#
loop_
_entity.id
_entity.type
_entity.pdbx_description
1 polymer ?
#
loop_
_entity_poly.entity_id
_entity_poly.type
_entity_poly.pdbx_seq_one_letter_code
_entity_poly.pdbx_strand_id
1 'polypeptide(L)'
;MLQCTQRKITTLLFIFSSITILGIIFNKHENIKESISNISPNNFLDGCRYIYIDMGTNIGVQIRKLYEPDLYPSAPILPIFEDMFENNFNEVCSIGFEANPLHDKYLTEFERYCLARKWRVKIFKSTAVSYVDKKLNLYIDPDNENNYQKDASLVAINKTKIITVQGIDIASWFRTTVLNRKLSPGDQPSRIMMKSDIEGHDSTVLANLIFNGVFCSIDLIYGEHFNSDLQQAILSLKKYSNTCKTEVLELTDEKYDLQKFPFVIPESTD
;
A
#
# COMPACT_ATOMS: atom_id res chain seq x y z
N MET A 1 59.27 -44.25 -31.34
CA MET A 1 59.56 -45.62 -31.81
C MET A 1 58.28 -46.14 -32.46
N LEU A 2 58.22 -46.22 -33.80
CA LEU A 2 57.04 -46.64 -34.59
C LEU A 2 55.77 -45.76 -34.41
N GLN A 3 54.80 -45.70 -35.35
CA GLN A 3 54.93 -45.82 -36.81
C GLN A 3 53.92 -44.90 -37.53
N CYS A 4 54.25 -44.53 -38.77
CA CYS A 4 53.39 -43.81 -39.70
C CYS A 4 52.33 -44.73 -40.33
N THR A 5 51.12 -44.22 -40.58
CA THR A 5 50.40 -44.54 -41.84
C THR A 5 49.44 -43.42 -42.25
N GLN A 6 49.42 -43.10 -43.54
CA GLN A 6 48.34 -42.31 -44.18
C GLN A 6 47.27 -43.26 -44.73
N ARG A 7 46.03 -42.77 -44.89
CA ARG A 7 45.25 -43.10 -46.09
C ARG A 7 44.34 -41.94 -46.50
N LYS A 8 44.18 -41.76 -47.81
CA LYS A 8 43.43 -40.66 -48.41
C LYS A 8 42.01 -41.10 -48.80
N ILE A 9 41.08 -40.18 -48.61
CA ILE A 9 40.01 -39.76 -49.56
C ILE A 9 39.46 -40.85 -50.50
N THR A 10 38.15 -41.11 -50.37
CA THR A 10 37.29 -41.61 -51.44
C THR A 10 36.16 -40.61 -51.66
N THR A 11 35.78 -40.32 -52.91
CA THR A 11 34.84 -39.24 -53.26
C THR A 11 33.61 -39.76 -54.00
N LEU A 12 32.43 -39.28 -53.59
CA LEU A 12 31.14 -39.27 -54.32
C LEU A 12 30.36 -38.06 -53.74
N LEU A 13 29.80 -37.06 -54.46
CA LEU A 13 28.91 -37.07 -55.65
C LEU A 13 27.62 -37.85 -55.32
N PHE A 14 26.38 -37.37 -55.48
CA PHE A 14 25.80 -36.19 -56.18
C PHE A 14 24.29 -36.07 -55.73
N ILE A 15 23.43 -35.04 -55.86
CA ILE A 15 23.36 -33.64 -56.40
C ILE A 15 22.25 -32.86 -55.62
N PHE A 16 22.02 -31.56 -55.90
CA PHE A 16 20.82 -30.72 -55.58
C PHE A 16 20.50 -30.36 -54.11
N SER A 17 19.71 -29.32 -53.76
CA SER A 17 19.65 -27.90 -54.20
C SER A 17 18.64 -27.11 -53.33
N SER A 18 18.98 -25.88 -52.93
CA SER A 18 18.07 -24.77 -52.60
C SER A 18 16.73 -25.06 -51.88
N ILE A 19 16.74 -25.27 -50.55
CA ILE A 19 15.54 -25.08 -49.71
C ILE A 19 15.83 -24.12 -48.54
N THR A 20 15.25 -22.92 -48.67
CA THR A 20 14.84 -21.92 -47.67
C THR A 20 15.73 -21.57 -46.46
N ILE A 21 15.97 -20.26 -46.36
CA ILE A 21 16.19 -19.52 -45.12
C ILE A 21 15.01 -19.77 -44.15
N LEU A 22 15.15 -20.73 -43.23
CA LEU A 22 14.15 -20.97 -42.16
C LEU A 22 14.75 -21.34 -40.79
N GLY A 23 16.08 -21.45 -40.67
CA GLY A 23 16.76 -21.85 -39.44
C GLY A 23 17.03 -20.74 -38.41
N ILE A 24 16.76 -19.46 -38.73
CA ILE A 24 17.17 -18.30 -37.90
C ILE A 24 15.99 -17.61 -37.20
N ILE A 25 14.76 -17.79 -37.69
CA ILE A 25 13.58 -17.06 -37.17
C ILE A 25 13.03 -17.69 -35.87
N PHE A 26 13.06 -19.02 -35.74
CA PHE A 26 12.47 -19.70 -34.57
C PHE A 26 13.23 -19.46 -33.25
N ASN A 27 14.54 -19.21 -33.29
CA ASN A 27 15.36 -19.09 -32.07
C ASN A 27 15.26 -17.70 -31.39
N LYS A 28 14.53 -16.75 -31.98
CA LYS A 28 14.35 -15.39 -31.43
C LYS A 28 13.09 -15.24 -30.57
N HIS A 29 12.15 -16.18 -30.61
CA HIS A 29 10.82 -15.98 -30.04
C HIS A 29 10.64 -16.49 -28.59
N GLU A 30 11.52 -17.36 -28.09
CA GLU A 30 11.50 -17.82 -26.69
C GLU A 30 12.23 -16.85 -25.76
N ASN A 31 13.41 -16.35 -26.15
CA ASN A 31 14.18 -15.31 -25.44
C ASN A 31 13.38 -14.02 -25.14
N ILE A 32 12.31 -13.75 -25.89
CA ILE A 32 11.42 -12.60 -25.67
C ILE A 32 10.39 -12.86 -24.54
N LYS A 33 10.02 -14.11 -24.26
CA LYS A 33 9.10 -14.42 -23.15
C LYS A 33 9.80 -14.30 -21.79
N GLU A 34 11.00 -14.82 -21.67
CA GLU A 34 11.78 -14.86 -20.42
C GLU A 34 12.30 -13.47 -19.99
N SER A 35 12.48 -12.55 -20.95
CA SER A 35 12.81 -11.14 -20.70
C SER A 35 11.58 -10.28 -20.33
N ILE A 36 10.36 -10.70 -20.66
CA ILE A 36 9.11 -10.00 -20.29
C ILE A 36 8.57 -10.45 -18.93
N SER A 37 8.82 -11.71 -18.52
CA SER A 37 8.39 -12.23 -17.22
C SER A 37 9.10 -11.66 -16.00
N ASN A 38 10.14 -10.84 -16.18
CA ASN A 38 10.93 -10.24 -15.09
C ASN A 38 10.66 -8.75 -14.85
N ILE A 39 9.72 -8.13 -15.59
CA ILE A 39 9.15 -6.84 -15.17
C ILE A 39 8.13 -7.11 -14.08
N SER A 40 8.62 -7.29 -12.84
CA SER A 40 7.78 -7.08 -11.66
C SER A 40 7.16 -5.68 -11.77
N PRO A 41 5.84 -5.51 -11.61
CA PRO A 41 5.23 -4.19 -11.71
C PRO A 41 5.90 -3.25 -10.70
N ASN A 42 6.46 -2.14 -11.19
CA ASN A 42 7.25 -1.22 -10.36
C ASN A 42 6.46 -0.85 -9.10
N ASN A 43 7.10 -1.00 -7.95
CA ASN A 43 6.49 -0.73 -6.66
C ASN A 43 6.00 0.73 -6.66
N PHE A 44 4.72 0.94 -6.32
CA PHE A 44 4.11 2.27 -6.27
C PHE A 44 4.88 3.23 -5.35
N LEU A 45 5.60 2.69 -4.35
CA LEU A 45 6.42 3.43 -3.40
C LEU A 45 7.86 3.69 -3.86
N ASP A 46 8.28 3.23 -5.06
CA ASP A 46 9.60 3.56 -5.60
C ASP A 46 9.74 5.08 -5.80
N GLY A 47 10.80 5.68 -5.26
CA GLY A 47 11.04 7.12 -5.23
C GLY A 47 10.24 7.90 -4.16
N CYS A 48 9.58 7.24 -3.21
CA CYS A 48 8.88 7.92 -2.10
C CYS A 48 9.81 8.17 -0.92
N ARG A 49 10.17 9.44 -0.68
CA ARG A 49 10.94 9.84 0.51
C ARG A 49 10.08 9.71 1.77
N TYR A 50 8.97 10.43 1.82
CA TYR A 50 7.98 10.42 2.89
C TYR A 50 6.82 9.48 2.55
N ILE A 51 6.24 8.82 3.56
CA ILE A 51 5.10 7.91 3.39
C ILE A 51 4.04 8.19 4.45
N TYR A 52 2.79 8.24 4.00
CA TYR A 52 1.60 8.24 4.83
C TYR A 52 0.78 6.97 4.57
N ILE A 53 0.36 6.27 5.63
CA ILE A 53 -0.49 5.08 5.55
C ILE A 53 -1.77 5.35 6.34
N ASP A 54 -2.91 5.30 5.66
CA ASP A 54 -4.24 5.57 6.21
C ASP A 54 -5.01 4.24 6.31
N MET A 55 -4.90 3.57 7.46
CA MET A 55 -5.61 2.31 7.75
C MET A 55 -7.00 2.65 8.29
N GLY A 56 -8.04 2.39 7.51
CA GLY A 56 -9.38 2.93 7.77
C GLY A 56 -9.53 4.33 7.18
N THR A 57 -9.29 4.44 5.86
CA THR A 57 -9.38 5.72 5.14
C THR A 57 -10.82 6.21 4.97
N ASN A 58 -11.82 5.33 5.11
CA ASN A 58 -13.25 5.61 5.08
C ASN A 58 -13.66 6.32 3.77
N ILE A 59 -13.79 7.65 3.82
CA ILE A 59 -14.11 8.54 2.71
C ILE A 59 -12.93 9.44 2.29
N GLY A 60 -11.70 8.97 2.53
CA GLY A 60 -10.44 9.60 2.10
C GLY A 60 -10.08 10.89 2.81
N VAL A 61 -10.77 11.23 3.91
CA VAL A 61 -10.72 12.58 4.52
C VAL A 61 -9.37 12.88 5.17
N GLN A 62 -8.69 11.90 5.76
CA GLN A 62 -7.37 12.13 6.37
C GLN A 62 -6.29 12.32 5.29
N ILE A 63 -6.28 11.50 4.23
CA ILE A 63 -5.49 11.75 3.00
C ILE A 63 -5.82 13.15 2.43
N ARG A 64 -7.09 13.57 2.45
CA ARG A 64 -7.48 14.88 1.91
C ARG A 64 -6.97 16.05 2.75
N LYS A 65 -6.96 15.94 4.08
CA LYS A 65 -6.37 16.97 4.97
C LYS A 65 -4.87 17.19 4.72
N LEU A 66 -4.14 16.15 4.33
CA LEU A 66 -2.72 16.24 3.98
C LEU A 66 -2.47 17.07 2.71
N TYR A 67 -3.29 16.91 1.67
CA TYR A 67 -3.09 17.59 0.38
C TYR A 67 -3.91 18.89 0.22
N GLU A 68 -5.00 19.07 0.97
CA GLU A 68 -5.87 20.25 0.95
C GLU A 68 -6.12 20.82 2.36
N PRO A 69 -5.06 21.16 3.13
CA PRO A 69 -5.17 21.58 4.54
C PRO A 69 -6.06 22.82 4.74
N ASP A 70 -6.07 23.75 3.78
CA ASP A 70 -6.90 24.97 3.79
C ASP A 70 -8.42 24.69 3.87
N LEU A 71 -8.86 23.48 3.49
CA LEU A 71 -10.27 23.07 3.61
C LEU A 71 -10.65 22.63 5.04
N TYR A 72 -9.64 22.42 5.91
CA TYR A 72 -9.76 21.87 7.25
C TYR A 72 -8.96 22.66 8.31
N PRO A 73 -9.01 24.02 8.36
CA PRO A 73 -8.07 24.87 9.12
C PRO A 73 -8.23 24.83 10.66
N SER A 74 -8.86 23.79 11.20
CA SER A 74 -8.99 23.51 12.63
C SER A 74 -8.92 22.01 12.95
N ALA A 75 -8.47 21.18 11.98
CA ALA A 75 -8.22 19.76 12.19
C ALA A 75 -6.89 19.57 12.95
N PRO A 76 -6.87 18.93 14.13
CA PRO A 76 -5.67 18.79 14.95
C PRO A 76 -4.57 17.91 14.33
N ILE A 77 -4.83 17.20 13.24
CA ILE A 77 -3.77 16.48 12.50
C ILE A 77 -2.82 17.41 11.72
N LEU A 78 -3.22 18.63 11.36
CA LEU A 78 -2.43 19.47 10.44
C LEU A 78 -1.03 19.81 10.97
N PRO A 79 -0.83 20.27 12.23
CA PRO A 79 0.52 20.54 12.75
C PRO A 79 1.42 19.28 12.83
N ILE A 80 0.80 18.09 12.88
CA ILE A 80 1.50 16.81 12.92
C ILE A 80 1.95 16.41 11.50
N PHE A 81 1.11 16.63 10.49
CA PHE A 81 1.53 16.51 9.08
C PHE A 81 2.65 17.51 8.74
N GLU A 82 2.55 18.76 9.21
CA GLU A 82 3.56 19.80 9.00
C GLU A 82 4.95 19.40 9.53
N ASP A 83 5.04 18.86 10.76
CA ASP A 83 6.30 18.34 11.30
C ASP A 83 6.74 17.04 10.59
N MET A 84 5.85 16.05 10.46
CA MET A 84 6.21 14.72 9.95
C MET A 84 6.70 14.73 8.50
N PHE A 85 6.22 15.68 7.70
CA PHE A 85 6.56 15.79 6.28
C PHE A 85 7.32 17.08 5.94
N GLU A 86 7.69 17.88 6.95
CA GLU A 86 8.47 19.11 6.80
C GLU A 86 7.83 20.10 5.80
N ASN A 87 6.50 20.16 5.77
CA ASN A 87 5.65 20.85 4.77
C ASN A 87 5.76 20.37 3.30
N ASN A 88 6.50 19.30 3.01
CA ASN A 88 6.72 18.76 1.66
C ASN A 88 5.57 17.82 1.22
N PHE A 89 4.30 18.22 1.38
CA PHE A 89 3.14 17.33 1.16
C PHE A 89 3.11 16.72 -0.25
N ASN A 90 3.60 17.44 -1.27
CA ASN A 90 3.71 16.93 -2.64
C ASN A 90 4.76 15.82 -2.84
N GLU A 91 5.71 15.63 -1.91
CA GLU A 91 6.67 14.51 -1.89
C GLU A 91 6.13 13.29 -1.12
N VAL A 92 5.01 13.42 -0.41
CA VAL A 92 4.41 12.32 0.36
C VAL A 92 3.67 11.36 -0.56
N CYS A 93 3.94 10.08 -0.38
CA CYS A 93 3.15 9.01 -0.98
C CYS A 93 2.14 8.48 0.03
N SER A 94 0.86 8.56 -0.30
CA SER A 94 -0.25 8.17 0.59
C SER A 94 -0.85 6.83 0.16
N ILE A 95 -0.93 5.89 1.09
CA ILE A 95 -1.59 4.59 0.91
C ILE A 95 -2.83 4.53 1.79
N GLY A 96 -4.02 4.51 1.18
CA GLY A 96 -5.27 4.27 1.90
C GLY A 96 -5.68 2.80 1.85
N PHE A 97 -6.22 2.28 2.95
CA PHE A 97 -6.91 0.98 3.01
C PHE A 97 -8.35 1.20 3.47
N GLU A 98 -9.31 0.71 2.68
CA GLU A 98 -10.73 0.71 3.02
C GLU A 98 -11.35 -0.66 2.80
N ALA A 99 -12.02 -1.18 3.83
CA ALA A 99 -12.66 -2.48 3.81
C ALA A 99 -14.07 -2.44 3.19
N ASN A 100 -14.80 -1.34 3.38
CA ASN A 100 -16.21 -1.24 3.02
C ASN A 100 -16.41 -0.99 1.50
N PRO A 101 -16.96 -1.95 0.74
CA PRO A 101 -17.16 -1.84 -0.71
C PRO A 101 -18.13 -0.71 -1.09
N LEU A 102 -18.93 -0.20 -0.14
CA LEU A 102 -19.84 0.91 -0.37
C LEU A 102 -19.10 2.24 -0.59
N HIS A 103 -17.80 2.31 -0.28
CA HIS A 103 -16.94 3.46 -0.56
C HIS A 103 -16.16 3.32 -1.87
N ASP A 104 -16.06 2.11 -2.46
CA ASP A 104 -15.18 1.80 -3.61
C ASP A 104 -15.38 2.73 -4.82
N LYS A 105 -16.62 3.11 -5.14
CA LYS A 105 -16.91 4.05 -6.23
C LYS A 105 -16.29 5.42 -5.94
N TYR A 106 -16.66 6.02 -4.81
CA TYR A 106 -16.19 7.34 -4.39
C TYR A 106 -14.66 7.36 -4.23
N LEU A 107 -14.08 6.33 -3.59
CA LEU A 107 -12.62 6.21 -3.44
C LEU A 107 -11.88 5.97 -4.77
N THR A 108 -12.55 5.46 -5.81
CA THR A 108 -11.99 5.40 -7.18
C THR A 108 -12.04 6.75 -7.88
N GLU A 109 -13.03 7.58 -7.58
CA GLU A 109 -13.13 8.94 -8.09
C GLU A 109 -12.14 9.87 -7.34
N PHE A 110 -11.98 9.70 -6.03
CA PHE A 110 -10.99 10.42 -5.21
C PHE A 110 -9.54 10.03 -5.54
N GLU A 111 -9.22 8.74 -5.72
CA GLU A 111 -7.90 8.30 -6.19
C GLU A 111 -7.54 8.95 -7.54
N ARG A 112 -8.51 9.05 -8.47
CA ARG A 112 -8.32 9.76 -9.76
C ARG A 112 -8.12 11.26 -9.57
N TYR A 113 -8.89 11.89 -8.68
CA TYR A 113 -8.81 13.33 -8.36
C TYR A 113 -7.42 13.73 -7.85
N CYS A 114 -6.83 12.92 -6.97
CA CYS A 114 -5.47 13.11 -6.45
C CYS A 114 -4.41 12.88 -7.52
N LEU A 115 -4.51 11.80 -8.30
CA LEU A 115 -3.56 11.50 -9.38
C LEU A 115 -3.56 12.57 -10.49
N ALA A 116 -4.72 13.15 -10.81
CA ALA A 116 -4.82 14.29 -11.74
C ALA A 116 -4.09 15.55 -11.22
N ARG A 117 -3.97 15.71 -9.90
CA ARG A 117 -3.18 16.76 -9.22
C ARG A 117 -1.72 16.39 -9.02
N LYS A 118 -1.29 15.22 -9.52
CA LYS A 118 0.04 14.62 -9.35
C LYS A 118 0.38 14.18 -7.92
N TRP A 119 -0.61 14.16 -7.02
CA TRP A 119 -0.44 13.62 -5.67
C TRP A 119 -0.36 12.10 -5.71
N ARG A 120 0.66 11.53 -5.06
CA ARG A 120 0.98 10.09 -5.11
C ARG A 120 0.10 9.29 -4.16
N VAL A 121 -1.19 9.19 -4.48
CA VAL A 121 -2.20 8.44 -3.72
C VAL A 121 -2.47 7.08 -4.37
N LYS A 122 -2.51 6.02 -3.56
CA LYS A 122 -3.01 4.68 -3.95
C LYS A 122 -4.01 4.20 -2.89
N ILE A 123 -5.17 3.70 -3.32
CA ILE A 123 -6.20 3.21 -2.38
C ILE A 123 -6.51 1.73 -2.64
N PHE A 124 -6.35 0.91 -1.60
CA PHE A 124 -6.74 -0.47 -1.52
C PHE A 124 -8.20 -0.56 -1.05
N LYS A 125 -9.09 -0.73 -2.02
CA LYS A 125 -10.55 -0.78 -1.89
C LYS A 125 -11.04 -2.21 -1.65
N SER A 126 -12.21 -2.39 -1.04
CA SER A 126 -12.71 -3.69 -0.55
C SER A 126 -11.64 -4.54 0.20
N THR A 127 -10.69 -3.87 0.87
CA THR A 127 -9.47 -4.46 1.43
C THR A 127 -9.30 -4.07 2.89
N ALA A 128 -9.44 -5.04 3.79
CA ALA A 128 -9.27 -4.84 5.23
C ALA A 128 -7.82 -5.03 5.67
N VAL A 129 -7.30 -4.13 6.50
CA VAL A 129 -6.00 -4.29 7.16
C VAL A 129 -6.09 -5.40 8.19
N SER A 130 -5.15 -6.35 8.18
CA SER A 130 -5.16 -7.50 9.09
C SER A 130 -3.76 -8.07 9.34
N TYR A 131 -3.73 -9.21 10.04
CA TYR A 131 -2.54 -10.03 10.31
C TYR A 131 -2.43 -11.25 9.40
N VAL A 132 -3.34 -11.39 8.41
CA VAL A 132 -3.37 -12.48 7.43
C VAL A 132 -3.83 -11.98 6.06
N ASP A 133 -3.14 -12.44 5.01
CA ASP A 133 -3.59 -12.30 3.62
C ASP A 133 -4.61 -13.39 3.26
N LYS A 134 -5.88 -13.14 3.62
CA LYS A 134 -7.00 -14.09 3.50
C LYS A 134 -8.31 -13.34 3.34
N LYS A 135 -9.32 -13.99 2.76
CA LYS A 135 -10.70 -13.47 2.82
C LYS A 135 -11.21 -13.44 4.26
N LEU A 136 -11.78 -12.30 4.66
CA LEU A 136 -12.33 -12.05 6.00
C LEU A 136 -13.80 -11.66 5.92
N ASN A 137 -14.54 -11.88 7.00
CA ASN A 137 -15.89 -11.36 7.16
C ASN A 137 -15.81 -9.93 7.69
N LEU A 138 -16.45 -8.99 7.00
CA LEU A 138 -16.67 -7.62 7.47
C LEU A 138 -18.15 -7.47 7.86
N TYR A 139 -18.39 -6.81 8.97
CA TYR A 139 -19.69 -6.60 9.59
C TYR A 139 -20.07 -5.12 9.38
N ILE A 140 -21.13 -4.86 8.60
CA ILE A 140 -21.61 -3.51 8.24
C ILE A 140 -23.00 -3.29 8.85
N ASP A 141 -23.30 -2.10 9.38
CA ASP A 141 -24.65 -1.78 9.85
C ASP A 141 -25.65 -1.65 8.66
N PRO A 142 -26.76 -2.42 8.64
CA PRO A 142 -27.76 -2.37 7.57
C PRO A 142 -28.78 -1.23 7.68
N ASP A 143 -29.00 -0.67 8.88
CA ASP A 143 -29.94 0.43 9.11
C ASP A 143 -29.34 1.78 8.61
N ASN A 144 -28.05 1.79 8.23
CA ASN A 144 -27.23 2.97 7.93
C ASN A 144 -26.94 3.22 6.43
N GLU A 145 -27.64 2.54 5.48
CA GLU A 145 -27.27 2.58 4.04
C GLU A 145 -27.21 3.98 3.39
N ASN A 146 -27.94 4.97 3.93
CA ASN A 146 -28.01 6.36 3.45
C ASN A 146 -26.93 7.30 4.02
N ASN A 147 -26.26 6.95 5.12
CA ASN A 147 -25.14 7.75 5.63
C ASN A 147 -23.86 7.37 4.88
N TYR A 148 -23.03 8.35 4.52
CA TYR A 148 -21.78 8.09 3.81
C TYR A 148 -20.59 7.77 4.74
N GLN A 149 -20.77 7.94 6.05
CA GLN A 149 -19.92 7.35 7.08
C GLN A 149 -20.56 6.01 7.44
N LYS A 150 -19.83 4.90 7.21
CA LYS A 150 -20.40 3.55 7.26
C LYS A 150 -19.56 2.63 8.12
N ASP A 151 -19.92 2.60 9.40
CA ASP A 151 -19.41 1.72 10.45
C ASP A 151 -19.25 0.29 9.92
N ALA A 152 -18.01 -0.17 9.82
CA ALA A 152 -17.67 -1.43 9.17
C ALA A 152 -16.46 -2.09 9.83
N SER A 153 -16.71 -3.11 10.65
CA SER A 153 -15.69 -3.73 11.50
C SER A 153 -15.39 -5.17 11.09
N LEU A 154 -14.17 -5.65 11.39
CA LEU A 154 -13.84 -7.08 11.39
C LEU A 154 -14.33 -7.80 12.66
N VAL A 155 -14.77 -7.05 13.67
CA VAL A 155 -15.39 -7.53 14.91
C VAL A 155 -16.90 -7.59 14.73
N ALA A 156 -17.54 -8.64 15.24
CA ALA A 156 -18.98 -8.84 15.10
C ALA A 156 -19.77 -7.89 16.02
N ILE A 157 -20.47 -6.92 15.42
CA ILE A 157 -21.42 -6.02 16.10
C ILE A 157 -22.85 -6.53 15.86
N ASN A 158 -23.76 -6.35 16.84
CA ASN A 158 -25.14 -6.83 16.73
C ASN A 158 -25.90 -6.21 15.54
N LYS A 159 -26.80 -7.00 14.91
CA LYS A 159 -27.58 -6.69 13.69
C LYS A 159 -26.79 -6.49 12.38
N THR A 160 -25.50 -6.78 12.30
CA THR A 160 -24.71 -6.46 11.10
C THR A 160 -24.97 -7.36 9.87
N LYS A 161 -24.92 -6.73 8.68
CA LYS A 161 -24.85 -7.35 7.36
C LYS A 161 -23.43 -7.85 7.13
N ILE A 162 -23.27 -9.17 7.00
CA ILE A 162 -21.97 -9.79 6.74
C ILE A 162 -21.65 -9.73 5.25
N ILE A 163 -20.46 -9.24 4.91
CA ILE A 163 -19.87 -9.37 3.57
C ILE A 163 -18.49 -10.03 3.67
N THR A 164 -17.93 -10.48 2.55
CA THR A 164 -16.58 -11.05 2.50
C THR A 164 -15.63 -10.15 1.71
N VAL A 165 -14.56 -9.69 2.37
CA VAL A 165 -13.55 -8.76 1.82
C VAL A 165 -12.17 -9.41 1.81
N GLN A 166 -11.20 -8.86 1.09
CA GLN A 166 -9.82 -9.34 1.17
C GLN A 166 -9.14 -8.71 2.40
N GLY A 167 -8.68 -9.53 3.34
CA GLY A 167 -7.72 -9.11 4.36
C GLY A 167 -6.31 -9.09 3.77
N ILE A 168 -5.50 -8.09 4.12
CA ILE A 168 -4.07 -8.04 3.81
C ILE A 168 -3.24 -8.19 5.09
N ASP A 169 -2.21 -9.04 5.10
CA ASP A 169 -1.21 -9.02 6.18
C ASP A 169 -0.34 -7.77 6.03
N ILE A 170 -0.65 -6.75 6.83
CA ILE A 170 0.02 -5.46 6.76
C ILE A 170 1.51 -5.55 7.14
N ALA A 171 1.91 -6.53 7.95
CA ALA A 171 3.33 -6.71 8.30
C ALA A 171 4.13 -7.30 7.13
N SER A 172 3.58 -8.26 6.39
CA SER A 172 4.17 -8.76 5.15
C SER A 172 4.16 -7.69 4.05
N TRP A 173 3.04 -7.00 3.84
CA TRP A 173 2.92 -5.91 2.86
C TRP A 173 3.91 -4.76 3.14
N PHE A 174 4.06 -4.33 4.39
CA PHE A 174 4.96 -3.23 4.75
C PHE A 174 6.43 -3.61 4.49
N ARG A 175 6.86 -4.83 4.87
CA ARG A 175 8.21 -5.32 4.52
C ARG A 175 8.43 -5.33 3.01
N THR A 176 7.49 -5.91 2.26
CA THR A 176 7.64 -6.13 0.81
C THR A 176 7.44 -4.87 -0.05
N THR A 177 6.72 -3.86 0.45
CA THR A 177 6.32 -2.68 -0.33
C THR A 177 6.90 -1.38 0.24
N VAL A 178 6.92 -1.19 1.57
CA VAL A 178 7.38 0.05 2.21
C VAL A 178 8.89 0.02 2.47
N LEU A 179 9.42 -1.07 3.02
CA LEU A 179 10.85 -1.21 3.32
C LEU A 179 11.69 -1.53 2.07
N ASN A 180 11.17 -2.38 1.18
CA ASN A 180 11.87 -2.77 -0.06
C ASN A 180 11.67 -1.76 -1.22
N ARG A 181 11.16 -0.55 -0.96
CA ARG A 181 11.03 0.50 -1.98
C ARG A 181 12.41 1.00 -2.43
N LYS A 182 12.59 1.22 -3.72
CA LYS A 182 13.78 1.89 -4.26
C LYS A 182 13.67 3.39 -3.99
N LEU A 183 14.80 4.06 -3.80
CA LEU A 183 14.88 5.52 -3.75
C LEU A 183 15.71 6.05 -4.92
N SER A 184 15.60 7.34 -5.23
CA SER A 184 16.40 7.95 -6.29
C SER A 184 17.89 7.99 -5.88
N PRO A 185 18.84 7.96 -6.82
CA PRO A 185 20.27 8.06 -6.48
C PRO A 185 20.59 9.35 -5.72
N GLY A 186 20.92 9.22 -4.43
CA GLY A 186 21.21 10.33 -3.51
C GLY A 186 20.14 10.57 -2.44
N ASP A 187 18.89 10.16 -2.69
CA ASP A 187 17.81 10.24 -1.69
C ASP A 187 18.10 9.35 -0.48
N GLN A 188 17.62 9.77 0.69
CA GLN A 188 17.55 8.93 1.89
C GLN A 188 16.08 8.72 2.29
N PRO A 189 15.74 7.61 2.97
CA PRO A 189 14.42 7.43 3.57
C PRO A 189 14.14 8.61 4.50
N SER A 190 12.99 9.24 4.34
CA SER A 190 12.47 10.22 5.30
C SER A 190 11.34 9.56 6.09
N ARG A 191 10.54 10.33 6.84
CA ARG A 191 9.63 9.77 7.85
C ARG A 191 8.48 8.93 7.26
N ILE A 192 8.03 7.95 8.04
CA ILE A 192 6.86 7.10 7.77
C ILE A 192 5.82 7.32 8.88
N MET A 193 4.62 7.75 8.48
CA MET A 193 3.48 8.00 9.37
C MET A 193 2.33 7.05 9.07
N MET A 194 1.60 6.61 10.10
CA MET A 194 0.47 5.69 9.98
C MET A 194 -0.72 6.11 10.84
N LYS A 195 -1.92 6.16 10.25
CA LYS A 195 -3.19 6.11 10.99
C LYS A 195 -3.54 4.64 11.27
N SER A 196 -4.01 4.32 12.47
CA SER A 196 -4.74 3.10 12.78
C SER A 196 -6.13 3.47 13.29
N ASP A 197 -7.14 3.22 12.46
CA ASP A 197 -8.54 3.42 12.82
C ASP A 197 -9.40 2.41 12.03
N ILE A 198 -9.22 1.12 12.36
CA ILE A 198 -9.83 -0.01 11.65
C ILE A 198 -10.90 -0.69 12.50
N GLU A 199 -11.72 0.14 13.16
CA GLU A 199 -12.95 -0.21 13.86
C GLU A 199 -12.79 -1.39 14.82
N GLY A 200 -11.72 -1.37 15.63
CA GLY A 200 -11.49 -2.33 16.71
C GLY A 200 -10.61 -3.53 16.36
N HIS A 201 -10.06 -3.61 15.14
CA HIS A 201 -9.00 -4.58 14.81
C HIS A 201 -7.58 -4.04 15.06
N ASP A 202 -7.48 -2.75 15.42
CA ASP A 202 -6.27 -1.95 15.62
C ASP A 202 -5.26 -2.61 16.55
N SER A 203 -5.71 -3.04 17.73
CA SER A 203 -4.80 -3.65 18.72
C SER A 203 -4.26 -5.00 18.27
N THR A 204 -4.99 -5.75 17.42
CA THR A 204 -4.49 -6.98 16.80
C THR A 204 -3.47 -6.67 15.70
N VAL A 205 -3.72 -5.66 14.88
CA VAL A 205 -2.81 -5.23 13.80
C VAL A 205 -1.51 -4.63 14.35
N LEU A 206 -1.59 -3.73 15.32
CA LEU A 206 -0.41 -3.10 15.92
C LEU A 206 0.44 -4.12 16.71
N ALA A 207 -0.21 -5.08 17.40
CA ALA A 207 0.51 -6.23 17.97
C ALA A 207 1.19 -7.10 16.90
N ASN A 208 0.53 -7.36 15.75
CA ASN A 208 1.14 -8.08 14.63
C ASN A 208 2.37 -7.36 14.08
N LEU A 209 2.35 -6.03 13.95
CA LEU A 209 3.51 -5.22 13.56
C LEU A 209 4.66 -5.33 14.58
N ILE A 210 4.36 -5.37 15.89
CA ILE A 210 5.36 -5.55 16.95
C ILE A 210 6.01 -6.94 16.86
N PHE A 211 5.22 -8.02 16.84
CA PHE A 211 5.75 -9.39 16.77
C PHE A 211 6.50 -9.69 15.47
N ASN A 212 6.19 -8.96 14.39
CA ASN A 212 6.93 -9.03 13.12
C ASN A 212 8.18 -8.13 13.06
N GLY A 213 8.45 -7.32 14.10
CA GLY A 213 9.57 -6.37 14.11
C GLY A 213 9.44 -5.21 13.13
N VAL A 214 8.24 -4.98 12.59
CA VAL A 214 7.94 -3.92 11.61
C VAL A 214 7.59 -2.60 12.29
N PHE A 215 6.96 -2.67 13.47
CA PHE A 215 6.51 -1.50 14.25
C PHE A 215 7.61 -0.43 14.39
N CYS A 216 8.81 -0.85 14.78
CA CYS A 216 9.98 0.02 14.99
C CYS A 216 10.57 0.65 13.69
N SER A 217 9.97 0.40 12.52
CA SER A 217 10.28 1.04 11.25
C SER A 217 9.23 2.07 10.81
N ILE A 218 8.30 2.41 11.69
CA ILE A 218 7.35 3.52 11.55
C ILE A 218 7.77 4.60 12.55
N ASP A 219 7.79 5.86 12.14
CA ASP A 219 8.24 6.97 13.00
C ASP A 219 7.12 7.45 13.92
N LEU A 220 5.89 7.57 13.39
CA LEU A 220 4.68 7.93 14.15
C LEU A 220 3.48 7.07 13.74
N ILE A 221 2.81 6.51 14.73
CA ILE A 221 1.47 5.92 14.59
C ILE A 221 0.49 6.81 15.36
N TYR A 222 -0.66 7.12 14.80
CA TYR A 222 -1.77 7.75 15.53
C TYR A 222 -3.07 7.01 15.27
N GLY A 223 -4.06 7.21 16.14
CA GLY A 223 -5.33 6.52 16.06
C GLY A 223 -6.20 6.75 17.29
N GLU A 224 -7.25 5.96 17.40
CA GLU A 224 -8.21 6.03 18.51
C GLU A 224 -8.24 4.70 19.30
N HIS A 225 -8.69 4.77 20.55
CA HIS A 225 -9.04 3.60 21.37
C HIS A 225 -7.98 2.47 21.51
N PHE A 226 -6.68 2.82 21.56
CA PHE A 226 -5.62 1.84 21.87
C PHE A 226 -5.83 1.21 23.26
N ASN A 227 -5.90 -0.12 23.33
CA ASN A 227 -6.19 -0.80 24.59
C ASN A 227 -4.98 -0.82 25.55
N SER A 228 -5.24 -1.05 26.84
CA SER A 228 -4.22 -1.07 27.89
C SER A 228 -3.07 -2.02 27.61
N ASP A 229 -3.36 -3.17 27.00
CA ASP A 229 -2.39 -4.25 26.82
C ASP A 229 -1.43 -3.91 25.68
N LEU A 230 -1.94 -3.31 24.60
CA LEU A 230 -1.14 -2.70 23.54
C LEU A 230 -0.29 -1.54 24.10
N GLN A 231 -0.88 -0.62 24.88
CA GLN A 231 -0.14 0.47 25.52
C GLN A 231 1.03 -0.07 26.37
N GLN A 232 0.79 -1.08 27.21
CA GLN A 232 1.84 -1.70 28.03
C GLN A 232 2.89 -2.47 27.21
N ALA A 233 2.49 -3.09 26.09
CA ALA A 233 3.42 -3.71 25.15
C ALA A 233 4.34 -2.67 24.48
N ILE A 234 3.80 -1.52 24.07
CA ILE A 234 4.56 -0.41 23.49
C ILE A 234 5.50 0.21 24.53
N LEU A 235 5.04 0.45 25.76
CA LEU A 235 5.87 0.94 26.86
C LEU A 235 7.01 -0.04 27.18
N SER A 236 6.74 -1.34 27.17
CA SER A 236 7.76 -2.38 27.35
C SER A 236 8.76 -2.39 26.19
N LEU A 237 8.29 -2.30 24.95
CA LEU A 237 9.14 -2.24 23.76
C LEU A 237 10.08 -1.03 23.79
N LYS A 238 9.56 0.16 24.14
CA LYS A 238 10.37 1.39 24.29
C LYS A 238 11.36 1.31 25.46
N LYS A 239 11.00 0.63 26.55
CA LYS A 239 11.87 0.45 27.74
C LYS A 239 13.04 -0.51 27.49
N TYR A 240 12.86 -1.52 26.63
CA TYR A 240 13.84 -2.59 26.41
C TYR A 240 14.51 -2.59 25.03
N SER A 241 14.07 -1.73 24.09
CA SER A 241 14.72 -1.55 22.79
C SER A 241 15.43 -0.20 22.67
N ASN A 242 16.75 -0.24 22.52
CA ASN A 242 17.57 0.95 22.28
C ASN A 242 17.43 1.53 20.86
N THR A 243 16.67 0.87 19.97
CA THR A 243 16.53 1.25 18.54
C THR A 243 15.09 1.61 18.14
N CYS A 244 14.08 1.23 18.93
CA CYS A 244 12.69 1.50 18.59
C CYS A 244 12.29 2.93 18.97
N LYS A 245 12.08 3.79 17.97
CA LYS A 245 11.74 5.21 18.19
C LYS A 245 10.27 5.57 17.99
N THR A 246 9.48 4.67 17.39
CA THR A 246 8.08 4.85 17.01
C THR A 246 7.24 5.57 18.07
N GLU A 247 6.79 6.76 17.75
CA GLU A 247 5.83 7.50 18.56
C GLU A 247 4.41 6.96 18.34
N VAL A 248 3.58 7.04 19.38
CA VAL A 248 2.19 6.57 19.34
C VAL A 248 1.34 7.64 20.01
N LEU A 249 0.35 8.14 19.28
CA LEU A 249 -0.49 9.25 19.69
C LEU A 249 -1.98 8.85 19.61
N GLU A 250 -2.70 9.03 20.72
CA GLU A 250 -4.16 8.98 20.69
C GLU A 250 -4.70 10.34 20.20
N LEU A 251 -5.44 10.32 19.09
CA LEU A 251 -5.90 11.53 18.41
C LEU A 251 -7.22 11.29 17.68
N THR A 252 -8.32 11.79 18.26
CA THR A 252 -9.61 11.87 17.59
C THR A 252 -9.65 13.01 16.58
N ASP A 253 -9.68 12.69 15.29
CA ASP A 253 -9.85 13.67 14.21
C ASP A 253 -10.79 13.22 13.08
N GLU A 254 -11.75 12.34 13.37
CA GLU A 254 -12.87 12.01 12.46
C GLU A 254 -13.97 13.10 12.46
N LYS A 255 -13.60 14.37 12.67
CA LYS A 255 -14.50 15.53 12.53
C LYS A 255 -14.68 15.89 11.05
N TYR A 256 -15.61 15.20 10.42
CA TYR A 256 -16.06 15.51 9.06
C TYR A 256 -16.76 16.86 8.98
N ASP A 257 -16.36 17.69 8.02
CA ASP A 257 -17.20 18.80 7.56
C ASP A 257 -18.32 18.22 6.67
N LEU A 258 -19.43 17.88 7.31
CA LEU A 258 -20.63 17.34 6.67
C LEU A 258 -21.21 18.26 5.59
N GLN A 259 -20.93 19.57 5.63
CA GLN A 259 -21.40 20.51 4.58
C GLN A 259 -20.58 20.39 3.29
N LYS A 260 -19.41 19.73 3.34
CA LYS A 260 -18.54 19.44 2.20
C LYS A 260 -18.66 17.98 1.72
N PHE A 261 -19.66 17.22 2.19
CA PHE A 261 -19.83 15.79 1.87
C PHE A 261 -21.23 15.43 1.31
N PRO A 262 -21.35 14.53 0.28
CA PRO A 262 -20.28 14.00 -0.55
C PRO A 262 -19.60 15.10 -1.35
N PHE A 263 -18.26 15.08 -1.37
CA PHE A 263 -17.53 16.07 -2.13
C PHE A 263 -17.81 15.87 -3.62
N VAL A 264 -18.45 16.86 -4.24
CA VAL A 264 -18.60 16.91 -5.68
C VAL A 264 -17.22 17.18 -6.27
N ILE A 265 -16.54 16.09 -6.65
CA ILE A 265 -15.33 16.13 -7.47
C ILE A 265 -15.70 16.91 -8.75
N PRO A 266 -15.07 18.07 -9.01
CA PRO A 266 -15.32 18.80 -10.25
C PRO A 266 -14.96 17.91 -11.44
N GLU A 267 -15.83 17.86 -12.44
CA GLU A 267 -15.52 17.23 -13.71
C GLU A 267 -14.25 17.87 -14.29
N SER A 268 -13.38 17.08 -14.93
CA SER A 268 -12.16 17.63 -15.49
C SER A 268 -12.48 18.56 -16.66
N THR A 269 -12.06 19.82 -16.54
CA THR A 269 -11.86 20.68 -17.69
C THR A 269 -10.59 20.21 -18.39
N ASP A 270 -10.76 19.22 -19.27
CA ASP A 270 -9.75 18.66 -20.17
C ASP A 270 -9.15 19.72 -21.13
#